data_AF-A0A941HLE5-F1
#
_entry.id   AF-A0A941HLE5-F1
#
_cell.length_a   1.000
_cell.length_b   1.000
_cell.length_c   1.000
_cell.angle_alpha   90.00
_cell.angle_beta   90.00
_cell.angle_gamma   90.00
#
_symmetry.space_group_name_H-M   'P 1'
#
loop_
_entity.id
_entity.type
_entity.pdbx_description
1 polymer ?
#
loop_
_entity_poly.entity_id
_entity_poly.type
_entity_poly.pdbx_seq_one_letter_code
_entity_poly.pdbx_strand_id
1 'polypeptide(L)'
;MYIYNVTTNIEDSAHNEWLHWMKTVHIPQVLSTGKFLSAKMTKVLVEEESGGHTYSVQYTVSDKEILNRYYEEDASRLREDAMKLFADKLVSFRTELEIVDEFFVHRNTATHHLFTYGTLQEKEVQMGVFSRLLGGIDDTLHHHKISEEKVAGLYPTLEPTGNSKDFIKGKVYTVTEEELKKADLYEGEAYKREEVVLVSGKKAWVYLAR
;
A
#
# COMPACT_ATOMS: atom_id res chain seq x y z
N MET A 1 2.77 10.45 18.00
CA MET A 1 2.45 9.11 18.55
C MET A 1 3.72 8.54 19.17
N TYR A 2 3.60 7.64 20.13
CA TYR A 2 4.76 7.05 20.81
C TYR A 2 4.70 5.53 20.76
N ILE A 3 5.85 4.90 20.95
CA ILE A 3 5.98 3.45 21.11
C ILE A 3 6.55 3.18 22.49
N TYR A 4 5.85 2.36 23.26
CA TYR A 4 6.39 1.68 24.43
C TYR A 4 6.95 0.34 23.99
N ASN A 5 8.27 0.22 23.97
CA ASN A 5 8.97 -0.99 23.55
C ASN A 5 9.43 -1.80 24.78
N VAL A 6 9.16 -3.10 24.74
CA VAL A 6 9.64 -4.06 25.73
C VAL A 6 10.48 -5.11 25.02
N THR A 7 11.77 -5.16 25.32
CA THR A 7 12.67 -6.20 24.84
C THR A 7 12.85 -7.23 25.94
N THR A 8 12.64 -8.51 25.63
CA THR A 8 12.73 -9.63 26.57
C THR A 8 13.62 -10.73 26.00
N ASN A 9 14.65 -11.11 26.75
CA ASN A 9 15.36 -12.37 26.55
C ASN A 9 14.71 -13.43 27.46
N ILE A 10 14.40 -14.60 26.89
CA ILE A 10 13.77 -15.73 27.58
C ILE A 10 14.64 -16.99 27.37
N GLU A 11 14.87 -17.74 28.43
CA GLU A 11 15.59 -19.03 28.34
C GLU A 11 14.85 -20.05 27.47
N ASP A 12 15.60 -20.91 26.78
CA ASP A 12 15.07 -21.98 25.93
C ASP A 12 14.08 -22.89 26.69
N SER A 13 14.33 -23.11 27.98
CA SER A 13 13.53 -23.98 28.85
C SER A 13 12.07 -23.50 29.04
N ALA A 14 11.82 -22.19 28.91
CA ALA A 14 10.49 -21.59 29.05
C ALA A 14 9.99 -20.89 27.78
N HIS A 15 10.78 -20.89 26.71
CA HIS A 15 10.50 -20.14 25.49
C HIS A 15 9.13 -20.42 24.89
N ASN A 16 8.79 -21.69 24.66
CA ASN A 16 7.53 -22.05 23.99
C ASN A 16 6.30 -21.68 24.82
N GLU A 17 6.36 -21.88 26.13
CA GLU A 17 5.30 -21.53 27.07
C GLU A 17 5.13 -20.02 27.17
N TRP A 18 6.24 -19.29 27.35
CA TRP A 18 6.26 -17.84 27.39
C TRP A 18 5.74 -17.23 26.09
N LEU A 19 6.18 -17.73 24.94
CA LEU A 19 5.75 -17.25 23.63
C LEU A 19 4.24 -17.49 23.42
N HIS A 20 3.75 -18.65 23.85
CA HIS A 20 2.31 -18.94 23.82
C HIS A 20 1.55 -17.95 24.71
N TRP A 21 1.95 -17.80 25.98
CA TRP A 21 1.34 -16.90 26.94
C TRP A 21 1.35 -15.43 26.49
N MET A 22 2.46 -14.96 25.90
CA MET A 22 2.56 -13.62 25.34
C MET A 22 1.50 -13.37 24.28
N LYS A 23 1.30 -14.33 23.38
CA LYS A 23 0.37 -14.23 22.25
C LYS A 23 -1.09 -14.40 22.67
N THR A 24 -1.39 -15.24 23.65
CA THR A 24 -2.77 -15.60 24.01
C THR A 24 -3.30 -14.87 25.23
N VAL A 25 -2.42 -14.35 26.10
CA VAL A 25 -2.81 -13.73 27.37
C VAL A 25 -2.24 -12.31 27.50
N HIS A 26 -0.91 -12.16 27.53
CA HIS A 26 -0.31 -10.90 27.95
C HIS A 26 -0.54 -9.74 26.97
N ILE A 27 -0.21 -9.91 25.69
CA ILE A 27 -0.44 -8.87 24.68
C ILE A 27 -1.93 -8.52 24.58
N PRO A 28 -2.86 -9.49 24.51
CA PRO A 28 -4.30 -9.20 24.57
C PRO A 28 -4.72 -8.40 25.82
N GLN A 29 -4.20 -8.73 27.00
CA GLN A 29 -4.51 -8.00 28.23
C GLN A 29 -3.99 -6.57 28.20
N VAL A 30 -2.76 -6.35 27.71
CA VAL A 30 -2.21 -4.99 27.53
C VAL A 30 -3.09 -4.18 26.58
N LEU A 31 -3.52 -4.77 25.46
CA LEU A 31 -4.41 -4.11 24.51
C LEU A 31 -5.81 -3.86 25.09
N SER A 32 -6.33 -4.76 25.94
CA SER A 32 -7.65 -4.61 26.57
C SER A 32 -7.74 -3.45 27.57
N THR A 33 -6.60 -2.87 27.98
CA THR A 33 -6.59 -1.61 28.76
C THR A 33 -7.19 -0.44 27.98
N GLY A 34 -7.29 -0.54 26.65
CA GLY A 34 -7.73 0.53 25.76
C GLY A 34 -6.72 1.67 25.61
N LYS A 35 -5.51 1.54 26.18
CA LYS A 35 -4.47 2.57 26.17
C LYS A 35 -3.53 2.47 24.96
N PHE A 36 -3.53 1.34 24.25
CA PHE A 36 -2.66 1.11 23.10
C PHE A 36 -3.48 0.86 21.83
N LEU A 37 -3.01 1.42 20.72
CA LEU A 37 -3.63 1.35 19.40
C LEU A 37 -3.28 0.05 18.67
N SER A 38 -2.06 -0.45 18.88
CA SER A 38 -1.58 -1.68 18.26
C SER A 38 -0.40 -2.25 19.04
N ALA A 39 -0.09 -3.52 18.76
CA ALA A 39 1.11 -4.19 19.24
C ALA A 39 1.82 -4.92 18.08
N LYS A 40 3.15 -4.86 18.05
CA LYS A 40 4.00 -5.59 17.11
C LYS A 40 5.02 -6.40 17.89
N MET A 41 4.89 -7.72 17.86
CA MET A 41 5.88 -8.66 18.44
C MET A 41 6.86 -9.11 17.36
N THR A 42 8.16 -9.01 17.66
CA THR A 42 9.27 -9.33 16.75
C THR A 42 10.29 -10.21 17.47
N LYS A 43 10.96 -11.09 16.72
CA LYS A 43 12.09 -11.88 17.22
C LYS A 43 13.39 -11.24 16.75
N VAL A 44 14.35 -11.05 17.65
CA VAL A 44 15.71 -10.64 17.30
C VAL A 44 16.41 -11.87 16.71
N LEU A 45 16.98 -11.73 15.52
CA LEU A 45 17.60 -12.83 14.78
C LEU A 45 19.11 -12.95 15.02
N VAL A 46 19.70 -11.98 15.71
CA VAL A 46 21.12 -12.04 16.09
C VAL A 46 21.27 -13.13 17.16
N GLU A 47 22.17 -14.08 16.90
CA GLU A 47 22.54 -15.11 17.87
C GLU A 47 23.39 -14.46 18.98
N GLU A 48 22.85 -14.42 20.19
CA GLU A 48 23.60 -13.98 21.37
C GLU A 48 24.34 -15.18 21.99
N GLU A 49 25.61 -15.00 22.36
CA GLU A 49 26.44 -16.04 23.00
C GLU A 49 25.86 -16.52 24.35
N SER A 50 25.00 -15.71 24.97
CA SER A 50 24.35 -15.94 26.27
C SER A 50 23.23 -17.00 26.25
N GLY A 51 22.84 -17.51 25.09
CA GLY A 51 21.73 -18.46 24.95
C GLY A 51 20.35 -17.82 25.11
N GLY A 52 19.29 -18.60 24.87
CA GLY A 52 17.90 -18.13 24.92
C GLY A 52 17.42 -17.46 23.63
N HIS A 53 16.24 -16.82 23.72
CA HIS A 53 15.63 -16.12 22.61
C HIS A 53 15.25 -14.69 22.98
N THR A 54 15.68 -13.73 22.17
CA THR A 54 15.35 -12.31 22.38
C THR A 54 14.18 -11.89 21.48
N TYR A 55 13.18 -11.24 22.08
CA TYR A 55 12.01 -10.68 21.42
C TYR A 55 11.82 -9.20 21.77
N SER A 56 11.27 -8.42 20.85
CA SER A 56 10.81 -7.04 21.09
C SER A 56 9.32 -6.95 20.83
N VAL A 57 8.58 -6.39 21.79
CA VAL A 57 7.16 -6.05 21.64
C VAL A 57 7.01 -4.54 21.69
N GLN A 58 6.50 -3.97 20.61
CA GLN A 58 6.27 -2.54 20.45
C GLN A 58 4.78 -2.27 20.58
N TYR A 59 4.39 -1.45 21.55
CA TYR A 59 3.01 -1.02 21.75
C TYR A 59 2.87 0.45 21.38
N THR A 60 2.00 0.73 20.40
CA THR A 60 1.80 2.10 19.90
C THR A 60 0.72 2.81 20.71
N VAL A 61 0.98 4.05 21.12
CA VAL A 61 0.09 4.90 21.91
C VAL A 61 -0.04 6.28 21.24
N SER A 62 -1.20 6.93 21.38
CA SER A 62 -1.46 8.23 20.75
C SER A 62 -0.60 9.36 21.31
N ASP A 63 -0.48 9.41 22.64
CA ASP A 63 0.15 10.50 23.38
C ASP A 63 0.82 10.03 24.69
N LYS A 64 1.51 10.95 25.36
CA LYS A 64 2.36 10.64 26.51
C LYS A 64 1.54 10.49 27.80
N GLU A 65 0.45 11.22 27.92
CA GLU A 65 -0.46 11.20 29.05
C GLU A 65 -1.13 9.83 29.19
N ILE A 66 -1.56 9.22 28.07
CA ILE A 66 -2.11 7.86 28.07
C ILE A 66 -1.05 6.84 28.51
N LEU A 67 0.19 6.99 28.06
CA LEU A 67 1.29 6.10 28.47
C LEU A 67 1.57 6.22 29.98
N ASN A 68 1.51 7.44 30.53
CA ASN A 68 1.65 7.64 31.97
C ASN A 68 0.52 6.96 32.76
N ARG A 69 -0.73 7.07 32.30
CA ARG A 69 -1.85 6.33 32.91
C ARG A 69 -1.65 4.82 32.85
N TYR A 70 -1.07 4.29 31.78
CA TYR A 70 -0.73 2.86 31.72
C TYR A 70 0.28 2.47 32.82
N TYR A 71 1.29 3.30 33.06
CA TYR A 71 2.25 3.05 34.14
C TYR A 71 1.61 3.06 35.52
N GLU A 72 0.71 4.00 35.78
CA GLU A 72 0.06 4.18 37.08
C GLU A 72 -1.01 3.11 37.35
N GLU A 73 -1.81 2.75 36.34
CA GLU A 73 -3.02 1.95 36.54
C GLU A 73 -2.81 0.46 36.26
N ASP A 74 -1.93 0.10 35.31
CA ASP A 74 -1.88 -1.26 34.76
C ASP A 74 -0.51 -1.93 34.84
N ALA A 75 0.56 -1.17 34.68
CA ALA A 75 1.88 -1.73 34.41
C ALA A 75 2.39 -2.62 35.55
N SER A 76 2.16 -2.27 36.82
CA SER A 76 2.61 -3.11 37.96
C SER A 76 1.98 -4.49 37.90
N ARG A 77 0.64 -4.55 37.84
CA ARG A 77 -0.13 -5.80 37.79
C ARG A 77 0.30 -6.69 36.62
N LEU A 78 0.37 -6.12 35.42
CA LEU A 78 0.73 -6.87 34.21
C LEU A 78 2.18 -7.38 34.23
N ARG A 79 3.10 -6.65 34.88
CA ARG A 79 4.49 -7.08 35.09
C ARG A 79 4.59 -8.19 36.13
N GLU A 80 3.86 -8.08 37.23
CA GLU A 80 3.83 -9.10 38.28
C GLU A 80 3.32 -10.44 37.76
N ASP A 81 2.32 -10.44 36.87
CA ASP A 81 1.82 -11.67 36.25
C ASP A 81 2.90 -12.39 35.41
N ALA A 82 3.75 -11.64 34.70
CA ALA A 82 4.90 -12.21 34.00
C ALA A 82 5.94 -12.80 34.97
N MET A 83 6.23 -12.09 36.07
CA MET A 83 7.19 -12.54 37.08
C MET A 83 6.71 -13.79 37.82
N LYS A 84 5.43 -13.89 38.17
CA LYS A 84 4.87 -15.10 38.81
C LYS A 84 5.07 -16.37 37.97
N LEU A 85 5.08 -16.24 36.66
CA LEU A 85 5.19 -17.36 35.73
C LEU A 85 6.64 -17.65 35.32
N PHE A 86 7.49 -16.62 35.22
CA PHE A 86 8.78 -16.72 34.54
C PHE A 86 9.95 -15.97 35.20
N ALA A 87 9.83 -15.54 36.47
CA ALA A 87 10.79 -14.65 37.16
C ALA A 87 12.28 -14.96 36.93
N ASP A 88 12.69 -16.23 37.04
CA ASP A 88 14.10 -16.61 36.97
C ASP A 88 14.57 -16.95 35.54
N LYS A 89 13.67 -16.90 34.56
CA LYS A 89 13.92 -17.39 33.19
C LYS A 89 13.87 -16.29 32.14
N LEU A 90 13.53 -15.06 32.53
CA LEU A 90 13.43 -13.93 31.61
C LEU A 90 14.09 -12.69 32.17
N VAL A 91 14.60 -11.88 31.25
CA VAL A 91 15.09 -10.53 31.54
C VAL A 91 14.46 -9.58 30.54
N SER A 92 13.81 -8.52 31.04
CA SER A 92 13.17 -7.51 30.19
C SER A 92 13.67 -6.10 30.49
N PHE A 93 13.91 -5.32 29.45
CA PHE A 93 14.14 -3.89 29.52
C PHE A 93 13.15 -3.12 28.64
N ARG A 94 12.95 -1.85 28.94
CA ARG A 94 11.90 -1.02 28.33
C ARG A 94 12.49 0.28 27.81
N THR A 95 12.01 0.71 26.67
CA THR A 95 12.38 1.97 26.04
C THR A 95 11.13 2.65 25.49
N GLU A 96 11.18 3.98 25.41
CA GLU A 96 10.13 4.80 24.85
C GLU A 96 10.67 5.46 23.58
N LEU A 97 9.91 5.38 22.49
CA LEU A 97 10.29 5.95 21.20
C LEU A 97 9.20 6.91 20.75
N GLU A 98 9.60 8.05 20.19
CA GLU A 98 8.67 8.95 19.50
C GLU A 98 8.59 8.54 18.02
N ILE A 99 7.37 8.40 17.51
CA ILE A 99 7.14 8.23 16.08
C ILE A 99 7.24 9.61 15.44
N VAL A 100 8.38 9.88 14.78
CA VAL A 100 8.62 11.11 14.02
C VAL A 100 7.94 11.05 12.65
N ASP A 101 8.03 9.90 11.97
CA ASP A 101 7.40 9.66 10.67
C ASP A 101 7.24 8.14 10.43
N GLU A 102 6.31 7.75 9.56
CA GLU A 102 6.11 6.36 9.10
C GLU A 102 5.96 6.32 7.57
N PHE A 103 6.90 5.65 6.90
CA PHE A 103 6.88 5.52 5.44
C PHE A 103 6.25 4.19 5.02
N PHE A 104 5.16 4.27 4.25
CA PHE A 104 4.51 3.11 3.66
C PHE A 104 4.76 3.08 2.14
N VAL A 105 5.08 1.89 1.62
CA VAL A 105 5.11 1.68 0.17
C VAL A 105 3.70 1.86 -0.36
N HIS A 106 3.46 2.95 -1.09
CA HIS A 106 2.24 3.14 -1.85
C HIS A 106 2.29 2.19 -3.05
N ARG A 107 1.74 0.99 -2.89
CA ARG A 107 1.46 0.13 -4.05
C ARG A 107 0.26 0.74 -4.76
N ASN A 108 0.51 1.68 -5.67
CA ASN A 108 -0.54 2.16 -6.57
C ASN A 108 -1.02 0.96 -7.39
N THR A 109 -2.15 0.37 -7.02
CA THR A 109 -2.75 -0.72 -7.79
C THR A 109 -3.20 -0.15 -9.12
N ALA A 110 -2.69 -0.71 -10.22
CA ALA A 110 -3.13 -0.34 -11.55
C ALA A 110 -4.54 -0.91 -11.76
N THR A 111 -5.57 -0.06 -11.62
CA THR A 111 -7.00 -0.44 -11.64
C THR A 111 -7.73 0.01 -12.90
N HIS A 112 -7.08 0.81 -13.75
CA HIS A 112 -7.71 1.38 -14.94
C HIS A 112 -7.11 0.79 -16.21
N HIS A 113 -7.96 0.57 -17.20
CA HIS A 113 -7.52 0.32 -18.58
C HIS A 113 -7.55 1.63 -19.36
N LEU A 114 -6.48 1.93 -20.06
CA LEU A 114 -6.36 3.06 -20.97
C LEU A 114 -6.13 2.55 -22.39
N PHE A 115 -7.12 2.72 -23.27
CA PHE A 115 -7.01 2.45 -24.68
C PHE A 115 -6.40 3.64 -25.41
N THR A 116 -5.36 3.38 -26.17
CA THR A 116 -4.60 4.40 -26.91
C THR A 116 -4.53 4.00 -28.37
N TYR A 117 -4.58 5.00 -29.27
CA TYR A 117 -4.50 4.83 -30.72
C TYR A 117 -3.52 5.84 -31.37
N GLY A 118 -2.73 6.54 -30.55
CA GLY A 118 -1.83 7.62 -30.96
C GLY A 118 -0.51 7.65 -30.16
N THR A 119 0.04 8.85 -29.95
CA THR A 119 1.42 9.08 -29.46
C THR A 119 1.71 8.50 -28.07
N LEU A 120 0.70 8.29 -27.22
CA LEU A 120 0.87 7.57 -25.93
C LEU A 120 1.36 6.11 -26.09
N GLN A 121 1.38 5.56 -27.31
CA GLN A 121 2.00 4.26 -27.58
C GLN A 121 3.53 4.32 -27.73
N GLU A 122 4.09 5.52 -27.93
CA GLU A 122 5.51 5.71 -28.19
C GLU A 122 6.34 5.64 -26.91
N LYS A 123 7.50 4.96 -26.99
CA LYS A 123 8.36 4.69 -25.84
C LYS A 123 8.81 5.96 -25.12
N GLU A 124 9.21 6.98 -25.87
CA GLU A 124 9.73 8.23 -25.33
C GLU A 124 8.62 9.04 -24.65
N VAL A 125 7.43 9.07 -25.24
CA VAL A 125 6.24 9.68 -24.65
C VAL A 125 5.88 9.00 -23.34
N GLN A 126 5.87 7.65 -23.30
CA GLN A 126 5.57 6.93 -22.06
C GLN A 126 6.61 7.19 -20.95
N MET A 127 7.89 7.26 -21.31
CA MET A 127 8.92 7.63 -20.35
C MET A 127 8.77 9.06 -19.85
N GLY A 128 8.36 10.00 -20.71
CA GLY A 128 8.07 11.38 -20.32
C GLY A 128 6.85 11.53 -19.42
N VAL A 129 5.75 10.83 -19.73
CA VAL A 129 4.46 10.97 -19.03
C VAL A 129 4.40 10.08 -17.79
N PHE A 130 4.76 8.80 -17.89
CA PHE A 130 4.58 7.81 -16.84
C PHE A 130 5.87 7.48 -16.08
N SER A 131 7.04 7.93 -16.57
CA SER A 131 8.35 7.58 -16.02
C SER A 131 8.66 6.07 -16.04
N ARG A 132 7.90 5.30 -16.83
CA ARG A 132 8.08 3.88 -17.08
C ARG A 132 7.38 3.48 -18.38
N LEU A 133 7.70 2.29 -18.87
CA LEU A 133 6.94 1.68 -19.96
C LEU A 133 5.73 0.93 -19.42
N LEU A 134 4.60 1.10 -20.10
CA LEU A 134 3.36 0.42 -19.79
C LEU A 134 3.31 -0.92 -20.55
N GLY A 135 2.94 -2.00 -19.84
CA GLY A 135 2.64 -3.28 -20.47
C GLY A 135 1.33 -3.19 -21.24
N GLY A 136 1.39 -3.24 -22.57
CA GLY A 136 0.24 -3.06 -23.45
C GLY A 136 -0.20 -4.35 -24.14
N ILE A 137 -1.52 -4.53 -24.29
CA ILE A 137 -2.13 -5.60 -25.09
C ILE A 137 -2.87 -4.95 -26.26
N ASP A 138 -2.77 -5.53 -27.45
CA ASP A 138 -3.51 -5.03 -28.61
C ASP A 138 -5.02 -5.29 -28.43
N ASP A 139 -5.84 -4.30 -28.75
CA ASP A 139 -7.29 -4.40 -28.70
C ASP A 139 -7.93 -3.49 -29.76
N THR A 140 -9.25 -3.51 -29.87
CA THR A 140 -9.99 -2.78 -30.89
C THR A 140 -11.21 -2.09 -30.31
N LEU A 141 -11.46 -0.86 -30.75
CA LEU A 141 -12.66 -0.09 -30.47
C LEU A 141 -13.57 -0.09 -31.72
N HIS A 142 -14.81 -0.57 -31.60
CA HIS A 142 -15.82 -0.54 -32.68
C HIS A 142 -16.59 0.78 -32.72
N HIS A 143 -17.27 1.03 -33.84
CA HIS A 143 -18.19 2.16 -34.06
C HIS A 143 -17.55 3.55 -34.10
N HIS A 144 -16.22 3.59 -34.24
CA HIS A 144 -15.44 4.82 -34.30
C HIS A 144 -14.50 4.75 -35.50
N LYS A 145 -14.26 5.89 -36.14
CA LYS A 145 -13.27 6.05 -37.21
C LYS A 145 -12.35 7.23 -36.88
N ILE A 146 -11.07 7.12 -37.20
CA ILE A 146 -10.16 8.27 -37.18
C ILE A 146 -10.56 9.18 -38.36
N SER A 147 -10.96 10.41 -38.06
CA SER A 147 -11.29 11.40 -39.08
C SER A 147 -10.04 11.79 -39.87
N GLU A 148 -10.24 12.10 -41.16
CA GLU A 148 -9.19 12.67 -42.00
C GLU A 148 -8.98 14.17 -41.71
N GLU A 149 -9.96 14.82 -41.07
CA GLU A 149 -9.87 16.22 -40.64
C GLU A 149 -9.16 16.33 -39.28
N LYS A 150 -7.88 16.69 -39.32
CA LYS A 150 -7.11 16.97 -38.12
C LYS A 150 -7.50 18.33 -37.54
N VAL A 151 -7.79 18.39 -36.24
CA VAL A 151 -7.89 19.68 -35.54
C VAL A 151 -6.51 20.34 -35.59
N ALA A 152 -6.47 21.60 -36.07
CA ALA A 152 -5.25 22.39 -36.29
C ALA A 152 -4.17 21.70 -37.16
N GLY A 153 -4.54 20.72 -37.99
CA GLY A 153 -3.59 20.01 -38.87
C GLY A 153 -2.65 19.02 -38.16
N LEU A 154 -2.75 18.90 -36.83
CA LEU A 154 -1.80 18.15 -35.99
C LEU A 154 -2.43 16.94 -35.28
N TYR A 155 -3.74 16.99 -34.99
CA TYR A 155 -4.39 16.09 -34.04
C TYR A 155 -5.47 15.21 -34.72
N PRO A 156 -5.36 13.87 -34.70
CA PRO A 156 -6.41 12.99 -35.20
C PRO A 156 -7.64 13.05 -34.28
N THR A 157 -8.81 13.28 -34.87
CA THR A 157 -10.11 13.25 -34.18
C THR A 157 -10.80 11.92 -34.41
N LEU A 158 -11.62 11.46 -33.45
CA LEU A 158 -12.43 10.26 -33.61
C LEU A 158 -13.88 10.67 -33.86
N GLU A 159 -14.46 10.18 -34.94
CA GLU A 159 -15.88 10.37 -35.25
C GLU A 159 -16.66 9.10 -34.87
N PRO A 160 -17.69 9.19 -34.02
CA PRO A 160 -18.59 8.08 -33.77
C PRO A 160 -19.46 7.87 -35.01
N THR A 161 -19.26 6.77 -35.72
CA THR A 161 -19.95 6.53 -37.01
C THR A 161 -21.24 5.73 -36.85
N GLY A 162 -21.52 5.18 -35.67
CA GLY A 162 -22.66 4.29 -35.41
C GLY A 162 -22.66 3.00 -36.24
N ASN A 163 -21.63 2.80 -37.08
CA ASN A 163 -21.52 1.73 -38.04
C ASN A 163 -20.64 0.60 -37.47
N SER A 164 -21.16 -0.62 -37.44
CA SER A 164 -20.46 -1.79 -36.88
C SER A 164 -19.22 -2.21 -37.67
N LYS A 165 -19.06 -1.70 -38.90
CA LYS A 165 -17.89 -1.99 -39.74
C LYS A 165 -16.69 -1.10 -39.46
N ASP A 166 -16.86 0.02 -38.77
CA ASP A 166 -15.77 0.92 -38.44
C ASP A 166 -15.11 0.49 -37.13
N PHE A 167 -13.78 0.45 -37.14
CA PHE A 167 -12.99 0.03 -36.00
C PHE A 167 -11.64 0.75 -35.94
N ILE A 168 -11.13 0.92 -34.72
CA ILE A 168 -9.81 1.49 -34.43
C ILE A 168 -8.99 0.44 -33.71
N LYS A 169 -7.85 0.07 -34.30
CA LYS A 169 -6.86 -0.79 -33.65
C LYS A 169 -5.96 0.06 -32.76
N GLY A 170 -5.71 -0.42 -31.55
CA GLY A 170 -4.87 0.31 -30.59
C GLY A 170 -4.27 -0.63 -29.54
N LYS A 171 -3.69 -0.02 -28.51
CA LYS A 171 -3.13 -0.73 -27.36
C LYS A 171 -3.85 -0.32 -26.08
N VAL A 172 -4.13 -1.31 -25.25
CA VAL A 172 -4.67 -1.14 -23.90
C VAL A 172 -3.57 -1.30 -22.89
N TYR A 173 -3.40 -0.29 -22.05
CA TYR A 173 -2.48 -0.29 -20.92
C TYR A 173 -3.22 -0.39 -19.60
N THR A 174 -2.63 -1.06 -18.62
CA THR A 174 -3.09 -0.99 -17.23
C THR A 174 -2.34 0.14 -16.52
N VAL A 175 -3.09 1.12 -16.02
CA VAL A 175 -2.56 2.32 -15.37
C VAL A 175 -3.20 2.54 -14.01
N THR A 176 -2.46 3.21 -13.14
CA THR A 176 -2.94 3.68 -11.84
C THR A 176 -3.80 4.94 -12.01
N GLU A 177 -4.55 5.32 -10.98
CA GLU A 177 -5.32 6.58 -10.99
C GLU A 177 -4.41 7.80 -11.19
N GLU A 178 -3.22 7.82 -10.59
CA GLU A 178 -2.27 8.92 -10.76
C GLU A 178 -1.70 8.99 -12.18
N GLU A 179 -1.34 7.85 -12.76
CA GLU A 179 -0.89 7.78 -14.15
C GLU A 179 -2.00 8.19 -15.12
N LEU A 180 -3.23 7.83 -14.82
CA LEU A 180 -4.38 8.24 -15.61
C LEU A 180 -4.56 9.77 -15.58
N LYS A 181 -4.34 10.43 -14.44
CA LYS A 181 -4.28 11.91 -14.34
C LYS A 181 -3.10 12.52 -15.08
N LYS A 182 -1.93 11.85 -15.12
CA LYS A 182 -0.80 12.30 -15.94
C LYS A 182 -1.12 12.23 -17.43
N ALA A 183 -1.85 11.20 -17.86
CA ALA A 183 -2.35 11.12 -19.23
C ALA A 183 -3.35 12.25 -19.52
N ASP A 184 -4.23 12.61 -18.59
CA ASP A 184 -5.16 13.74 -18.76
C ASP A 184 -4.39 15.05 -19.00
N LEU A 185 -3.31 15.28 -18.25
CA LEU A 185 -2.46 16.46 -18.41
C LEU A 185 -1.72 16.49 -19.74
N TYR A 186 -1.26 15.33 -20.22
CA TYR A 186 -0.55 15.20 -21.49
C TYR A 186 -1.46 15.48 -22.70
N GLU A 187 -2.67 14.93 -22.70
CA GLU A 187 -3.64 15.10 -23.79
C GLU A 187 -4.24 16.53 -23.79
N GLY A 188 -4.26 17.18 -22.63
CA GLY A 188 -4.64 18.58 -22.48
C GLY A 188 -6.14 18.84 -22.72
N GLU A 189 -6.50 20.10 -22.93
CA GLU A 189 -7.91 20.51 -23.03
C GLU A 189 -8.59 20.13 -24.35
N ALA A 190 -7.80 19.80 -25.38
CA ALA A 190 -8.28 19.44 -26.72
C ALA A 190 -9.00 18.08 -26.75
N TYR A 191 -8.72 17.23 -25.76
CA TYR A 191 -9.29 15.89 -25.64
C TYR A 191 -10.09 15.75 -24.36
N LYS A 192 -11.09 14.86 -24.39
CA LYS A 192 -11.86 14.45 -23.24
C LYS A 192 -11.81 12.94 -23.14
N ARG A 193 -11.63 12.44 -21.92
CA ARG A 193 -11.65 11.00 -21.66
C ARG A 193 -13.08 10.49 -21.57
N GLU A 194 -13.36 9.39 -22.25
CA GLU A 194 -14.64 8.69 -22.23
C GLU A 194 -14.44 7.20 -21.95
N GLU A 195 -15.38 6.57 -21.25
CA GLU A 195 -15.34 5.14 -20.98
C GLU A 195 -15.99 4.39 -22.14
N VAL A 196 -15.25 3.45 -22.73
CA VAL A 196 -15.71 2.61 -23.84
C VAL A 196 -15.54 1.14 -23.50
N VAL A 197 -16.30 0.28 -24.20
CA VAL A 197 -16.14 -1.18 -24.15
C VAL A 197 -15.43 -1.62 -25.42
N LEU A 198 -14.30 -2.30 -25.26
CA LEU A 198 -13.49 -2.81 -26.35
C LEU A 198 -14.00 -4.17 -26.85
N VAL A 199 -13.47 -4.64 -27.98
CA VAL A 199 -13.78 -5.96 -28.55
C VAL A 199 -13.53 -7.09 -27.56
N SER A 200 -12.48 -6.97 -26.74
CA SER A 200 -12.20 -7.95 -25.68
C SER A 200 -13.24 -7.99 -24.54
N GLY A 201 -14.21 -7.07 -24.53
CA GLY A 201 -15.17 -6.89 -23.45
C GLY A 201 -14.65 -6.05 -22.27
N LYS A 202 -13.38 -5.59 -22.34
CA LYS A 202 -12.81 -4.72 -21.32
C LYS A 202 -13.41 -3.32 -21.39
N LYS A 203 -13.75 -2.77 -20.23
CA LYS A 203 -13.98 -1.33 -20.05
C LYS A 203 -12.64 -0.61 -20.00
N ALA A 204 -12.48 0.38 -20.86
CA ALA A 204 -11.27 1.20 -20.93
C ALA A 204 -11.62 2.67 -21.15
N TRP A 205 -10.76 3.53 -20.62
CA TRP A 205 -10.77 4.94 -20.95
C TRP A 205 -10.12 5.18 -22.30
N VAL A 206 -10.68 6.08 -23.09
CA VAL A 206 -10.10 6.56 -24.36
C VAL A 206 -10.20 8.08 -24.42
N TYR A 207 -9.21 8.74 -25.01
CA TYR A 207 -9.27 10.18 -25.26
C TYR A 207 -9.91 10.45 -26.63
N LEU A 208 -11.00 11.19 -26.63
CA LEU A 208 -11.73 11.64 -27.82
C LEU A 208 -11.54 13.15 -27.96
N ALA A 209 -11.33 13.65 -29.18
CA ALA A 209 -11.26 15.08 -29.40
C ALA A 209 -12.60 15.74 -29.04
N ARG A 210 -12.55 16.95 -28.49
CA ARG A 210 -13.75 17.75 -28.22
C ARG A 210 -14.34 18.36 -29.48
#